data_AF-A0A519RI50-F1
#
_entry.id   AF-A0A519RI50-F1
#
_cell.length_a   1.000
_cell.length_b   1.000
_cell.length_c   1.000
_cell.angle_alpha   90.00
_cell.angle_beta   90.00
_cell.angle_gamma   90.00
#
_symmetry.space_group_name_H-M   'P 1'
#
loop_
_entity.id
_entity.type
_entity.pdbx_description
1 polymer ?
#
loop_
_entity_poly.entity_id
_entity_poly.type
_entity_poly.pdbx_seq_one_letter_code
_entity_poly.pdbx_strand_id
1 'polypeptide(L)'
;MTFSDIMNYFKGFGIETDHKPSYNSKYVYVKEVLPPVTEDVILKIADELDLKHNFLSPNDTINIKLTEPTFWKPGYFKLFLSHLAAFKKTTASLKNALEAYGISSFVAHEDIEPTKEWQVEIENGLFTMDALCAVLIPGFNLSRWTDQEIGVAVGRNVLVIPVRKGMDPYGFIGKFQGFQAEGKSIGEVASAIFDIISTNSKTKDTLIIKLSELFLLSNTEVEAKQRISAIKRIKIISKDRIGLMHQRITDNLNLRSTIIINEFNDLARPYNYVPIKPADFDKTTYTEDDDLPF
;
A
#
# COMPACT_ATOMS: atom_id res chain seq x y z
N MET A 1 -38.64 3.93 -2.91
CA MET A 1 -38.48 4.93 -4.00
C MET A 1 -39.80 5.13 -4.74
N THR A 2 -40.43 6.28 -4.51
CA THR A 2 -41.66 6.76 -5.15
C THR A 2 -41.34 7.60 -6.40
N PHE A 3 -42.34 8.02 -7.18
CA PHE A 3 -42.13 9.00 -8.26
C PHE A 3 -41.61 10.33 -7.71
N SER A 4 -42.15 10.77 -6.56
CA SER A 4 -41.71 11.97 -5.87
C SER A 4 -40.24 11.90 -5.43
N ASP A 5 -39.76 10.73 -5.01
CA ASP A 5 -38.35 10.54 -4.63
C ASP A 5 -37.43 10.74 -5.86
N ILE A 6 -37.81 10.16 -7.02
CA ILE A 6 -37.06 10.29 -8.28
C ILE A 6 -37.06 11.74 -8.77
N MET A 7 -38.23 12.41 -8.71
CA MET A 7 -38.35 13.81 -9.12
C MET A 7 -37.50 14.74 -8.25
N ASN A 8 -37.53 14.54 -6.93
CA ASN A 8 -36.72 15.35 -6.00
C ASN A 8 -35.23 15.13 -6.24
N TYR A 9 -34.81 13.89 -6.50
CA TYR A 9 -33.43 13.57 -6.86
C TYR A 9 -33.01 14.26 -8.16
N PHE A 10 -33.80 14.13 -9.24
CA PHE A 10 -33.53 14.77 -10.53
C PHE A 10 -33.50 16.30 -10.46
N LYS A 11 -34.36 16.93 -9.65
CA LYS A 11 -34.29 18.37 -9.39
C LYS A 11 -32.95 18.81 -8.79
N GLY A 12 -32.33 17.98 -7.95
CA GLY A 12 -30.99 18.24 -7.40
C GLY A 12 -29.90 18.38 -8.46
N PHE A 13 -30.10 17.75 -9.63
CA PHE A 13 -29.22 17.82 -10.79
C PHE A 13 -29.67 18.84 -11.85
N GLY A 14 -30.71 19.62 -11.56
CA GLY A 14 -31.26 20.60 -12.51
C GLY A 14 -32.02 19.97 -13.69
N ILE A 15 -32.46 18.72 -13.56
CA ILE A 15 -33.25 18.03 -14.60
C ILE A 15 -34.73 18.44 -14.48
N GLU A 16 -35.36 18.78 -15.60
CA GLU A 16 -36.80 19.09 -15.65
C GLU A 16 -37.65 17.84 -15.33
N THR A 17 -38.71 18.02 -14.53
CA THR A 17 -39.49 16.91 -13.95
C THR A 17 -41.00 17.06 -14.13
N ASP A 18 -41.44 17.99 -14.97
CA ASP A 18 -42.85 18.21 -15.33
C ASP A 18 -43.38 17.20 -16.36
N HIS A 19 -42.52 16.29 -16.83
CA HIS A 19 -42.90 15.21 -17.75
C HIS A 19 -43.89 14.22 -17.12
N LYS A 20 -44.97 13.92 -17.85
CA LYS A 20 -45.93 12.88 -17.47
C LYS A 20 -45.61 11.59 -18.23
N PRO A 21 -45.30 10.48 -17.56
CA PRO A 21 -44.85 9.27 -18.25
C PRO A 21 -45.98 8.63 -19.06
N SER A 22 -45.64 8.08 -20.23
CA SER A 22 -46.60 7.41 -21.11
C SER A 22 -47.31 6.21 -20.47
N TYR A 23 -46.64 5.55 -19.52
CA TYR A 23 -47.18 4.49 -18.67
C TYR A 23 -46.88 4.77 -17.20
N ASN A 24 -47.72 4.27 -16.29
CA ASN A 24 -47.50 4.39 -14.84
C ASN A 24 -46.36 3.47 -14.37
N SER A 25 -45.14 3.75 -14.83
CA SER A 25 -43.90 3.02 -14.55
C SER A 25 -42.76 3.99 -14.32
N LYS A 26 -42.08 3.85 -13.19
CA LYS A 26 -40.89 4.64 -12.83
C LYS A 26 -39.75 4.45 -13.84
N TYR A 27 -39.61 3.26 -14.37
CA TYR A 27 -38.62 2.96 -15.41
C TYR A 27 -38.91 3.70 -16.72
N VAL A 28 -40.19 3.75 -17.12
CA VAL A 28 -40.63 4.48 -18.32
C VAL A 28 -40.44 5.98 -18.14
N TYR A 29 -40.81 6.51 -16.96
CA TYR A 29 -40.55 7.90 -16.61
C TYR A 29 -39.08 8.29 -16.75
N VAL A 30 -38.16 7.53 -16.13
CA VAL A 30 -36.72 7.81 -16.21
C VAL A 30 -36.20 7.74 -17.66
N LYS A 31 -36.66 6.78 -18.46
CA LYS A 31 -36.28 6.64 -19.87
C LYS A 31 -36.74 7.79 -20.75
N GLU A 32 -37.84 8.43 -20.41
CA GLU A 32 -38.39 9.55 -21.19
C GLU A 32 -37.80 10.90 -20.76
N VAL A 33 -37.37 11.04 -19.50
CA VAL A 33 -36.82 12.27 -18.93
C VAL A 33 -35.32 12.45 -19.18
N LEU A 34 -34.53 11.36 -19.18
CA LEU A 34 -33.07 11.45 -19.31
C LEU A 34 -32.51 11.72 -20.74
N PRO A 35 -33.16 11.37 -21.86
CA PRO A 35 -32.60 11.59 -23.20
C PRO A 35 -32.14 13.02 -23.53
N PRO A 36 -32.86 14.11 -23.13
CA PRO A 36 -32.40 15.47 -23.39
C PRO A 36 -31.35 15.99 -22.38
N VAL A 37 -31.02 15.22 -21.35
CA VAL A 37 -30.05 15.62 -20.32
C VAL A 37 -28.62 15.50 -20.87
N THR A 38 -27.78 16.49 -20.56
CA THR A 38 -26.38 16.49 -20.99
C THR A 38 -25.60 15.31 -20.40
N GLU A 39 -24.66 14.77 -21.17
CA GLU A 39 -23.80 13.63 -20.78
C GLU A 39 -23.09 13.84 -19.43
N ASP A 40 -22.55 15.04 -19.17
CA ASP A 40 -21.89 15.38 -17.90
C ASP A 40 -22.78 15.18 -16.66
N VAL A 41 -24.08 15.45 -16.80
CA VAL A 41 -25.05 15.29 -15.70
C VAL A 41 -25.42 13.82 -15.54
N ILE A 42 -25.54 13.07 -16.63
CA ILE A 42 -25.80 11.64 -16.61
C ILE A 42 -24.64 10.88 -15.94
N LEU A 43 -23.39 11.26 -16.23
CA LEU A 43 -22.20 10.66 -15.62
C LEU A 43 -22.13 10.94 -14.12
N LYS A 44 -22.40 12.18 -13.69
CA LYS A 44 -22.47 12.51 -12.24
C LYS A 44 -23.52 11.69 -11.50
N ILE A 45 -24.69 11.48 -12.11
CA ILE A 45 -25.73 10.63 -11.53
C ILE A 45 -25.27 9.18 -11.45
N ALA A 46 -24.56 8.69 -12.46
CA ALA A 46 -24.02 7.33 -12.46
C ALA A 46 -22.95 7.14 -11.38
N ASP A 47 -22.03 8.10 -11.21
CA ASP A 47 -21.03 8.12 -10.15
C ASP A 47 -21.66 8.11 -8.74
N GLU A 48 -22.66 8.96 -8.50
CA GLU A 48 -23.34 9.03 -7.19
C GLU A 48 -24.10 7.73 -6.85
N LEU A 49 -24.65 7.07 -7.87
CA LEU A 49 -25.36 5.80 -7.73
C LEU A 49 -24.43 4.58 -7.81
N ASP A 50 -23.11 4.78 -7.86
CA ASP A 50 -22.09 3.73 -7.99
C ASP A 50 -22.33 2.79 -9.20
N LEU A 51 -22.86 3.35 -10.29
CA LEU A 51 -23.12 2.64 -11.55
C LEU A 51 -21.85 2.63 -12.40
N LYS A 52 -21.40 1.43 -12.79
CA LYS A 52 -20.22 1.27 -13.65
C LYS A 52 -20.46 1.86 -15.04
N HIS A 53 -19.59 2.76 -15.48
CA HIS A 53 -19.51 3.24 -16.86
C HIS A 53 -18.07 3.37 -17.34
N ASN A 54 -17.89 3.36 -18.68
CA ASN A 54 -16.58 3.40 -19.33
C ASN A 54 -16.17 4.81 -19.79
N PHE A 55 -16.93 5.85 -19.42
CA PHE A 55 -16.63 7.24 -19.79
C PHE A 55 -15.60 7.87 -18.85
N LEU A 56 -14.59 8.49 -19.44
CA LEU A 56 -13.50 9.20 -18.75
C LEU A 56 -13.84 10.69 -18.68
N SER A 57 -13.92 11.28 -17.49
CA SER A 57 -14.09 12.72 -17.33
C SER A 57 -12.76 13.45 -17.64
N PRO A 58 -12.78 14.63 -18.27
CA PRO A 58 -11.57 15.43 -18.50
C PRO A 58 -10.84 15.86 -17.20
N ASN A 59 -11.54 15.81 -16.06
CA ASN A 59 -10.99 16.12 -14.74
C ASN A 59 -10.58 14.88 -13.94
N ASP A 60 -10.64 13.67 -14.54
CA ASP A 60 -10.11 12.46 -13.93
C ASP A 60 -8.60 12.51 -13.92
N THR A 61 -8.09 13.11 -12.84
CA THR A 61 -6.72 12.90 -12.39
C THR A 61 -6.60 11.46 -11.93
N ILE A 62 -6.51 10.51 -12.88
CA ILE A 62 -6.16 9.09 -12.69
C ILE A 62 -6.68 8.59 -11.33
N ASN A 63 -7.98 8.69 -11.08
CA ASN A 63 -8.61 8.02 -9.94
C ASN A 63 -8.86 6.59 -10.37
N ILE A 64 -7.76 5.86 -10.58
CA ILE A 64 -7.80 4.42 -10.48
C ILE A 64 -8.22 4.19 -9.03
N LYS A 65 -9.51 3.96 -8.80
CA LYS A 65 -10.00 3.28 -7.60
C LYS A 65 -9.45 1.85 -7.71
N LEU A 66 -8.13 1.74 -7.50
CA LEU A 66 -7.41 0.52 -7.27
C LEU A 66 -8.04 -0.06 -6.01
N THR A 67 -8.95 -1.00 -6.17
CA THR A 67 -8.95 -2.11 -5.21
C THR A 67 -7.50 -2.56 -5.12
N GLU A 68 -6.87 -2.33 -3.97
CA GLU A 68 -5.45 -2.62 -3.80
C GLU A 68 -5.19 -4.04 -4.33
N PRO A 69 -4.19 -4.23 -5.21
CA PRO A 69 -3.94 -5.53 -5.78
C PRO A 69 -3.76 -6.57 -4.68
N THR A 70 -4.46 -7.70 -4.79
CA THR A 70 -4.56 -8.72 -3.73
C THR A 70 -3.22 -9.36 -3.38
N PHE A 71 -2.20 -9.19 -4.22
CA PHE A 71 -0.85 -9.66 -3.97
C PHE A 71 -0.05 -8.80 -2.98
N TRP A 72 -0.50 -7.57 -2.68
CA TRP A 72 0.09 -6.77 -1.61
C TRP A 72 -0.50 -7.17 -0.26
N LYS A 73 0.36 -7.33 0.74
CA LYS A 73 -0.11 -7.45 2.12
C LYS A 73 -0.56 -6.08 2.62
N PRO A 74 -1.79 -5.94 3.16
CA PRO A 74 -2.30 -4.66 3.65
C PRO A 74 -1.36 -4.04 4.69
N GLY A 75 -1.06 -2.75 4.53
CA GLY A 75 -0.23 -2.00 5.47
C GLY A 75 1.28 -2.25 5.37
N TYR A 76 1.75 -3.14 4.48
CA TYR A 76 3.18 -3.34 4.22
C TYR A 76 3.73 -2.31 3.23
N PHE A 77 5.05 -2.12 3.25
CA PHE A 77 5.77 -1.41 2.19
C PHE A 77 5.79 -2.25 0.92
N LYS A 78 5.47 -1.69 -0.24
CA LYS A 78 5.28 -2.41 -1.50
C LYS A 78 6.55 -2.37 -2.35
N LEU A 79 7.22 -3.51 -2.50
CA LEU A 79 8.43 -3.65 -3.32
C LEU A 79 8.16 -4.51 -4.56
N PHE A 80 8.37 -3.96 -5.74
CA PHE A 80 8.34 -4.75 -6.97
C PHE A 80 9.70 -5.40 -7.23
N LEU A 81 9.75 -6.71 -7.45
CA LEU A 81 10.97 -7.45 -7.74
C LEU A 81 11.05 -7.76 -9.24
N SER A 82 11.79 -6.92 -9.98
CA SER A 82 12.11 -7.13 -11.39
C SER A 82 13.29 -8.10 -11.51
N HIS A 83 13.09 -9.22 -12.21
CA HIS A 83 14.08 -10.30 -12.35
C HIS A 83 13.74 -11.17 -13.57
N LEU A 84 14.70 -11.95 -14.05
CA LEU A 84 14.42 -12.97 -15.07
C LEU A 84 13.65 -14.15 -14.48
N ALA A 85 12.75 -14.74 -15.27
CA ALA A 85 11.95 -15.90 -14.87
C ALA A 85 12.78 -17.09 -14.37
N ALA A 86 13.97 -17.31 -14.95
CA ALA A 86 14.91 -18.35 -14.51
C ALA A 86 15.31 -18.23 -13.02
N PHE A 87 15.14 -17.04 -12.43
CA PHE A 87 15.50 -16.74 -11.04
C PHE A 87 14.30 -16.74 -10.08
N LYS A 88 13.16 -17.31 -10.50
CA LYS A 88 11.90 -17.42 -9.73
C LYS A 88 12.08 -17.82 -8.28
N LYS A 89 12.69 -18.99 -8.09
CA LYS A 89 12.74 -19.67 -6.79
C LYS A 89 13.51 -18.83 -5.78
N THR A 90 14.66 -18.30 -6.19
CA THR A 90 15.47 -17.44 -5.34
C THR A 90 14.76 -16.13 -5.03
N THR A 91 14.06 -15.55 -5.99
CA THR A 91 13.30 -14.31 -5.80
C THR A 91 12.08 -14.51 -4.89
N ALA A 92 11.42 -15.67 -4.94
CA ALA A 92 10.37 -16.05 -4.00
C ALA A 92 10.89 -16.21 -2.57
N SER A 93 12.07 -16.80 -2.39
CA SER A 93 12.72 -16.85 -1.08
C SER A 93 13.13 -15.46 -0.57
N LEU A 94 13.58 -14.56 -1.46
CA LEU A 94 13.86 -13.16 -1.11
C LEU A 94 12.60 -12.42 -0.66
N LYS A 95 11.47 -12.60 -1.36
CA LYS A 95 10.16 -12.08 -0.95
C LYS A 95 9.84 -12.48 0.50
N ASN A 96 9.99 -13.75 0.85
CA ASN A 96 9.70 -14.23 2.21
C ASN A 96 10.63 -13.59 3.26
N ALA A 97 11.92 -13.45 2.95
CA ALA A 97 12.89 -12.82 3.85
C ALA A 97 12.60 -11.33 4.08
N LEU A 98 12.05 -10.63 3.07
CA LEU A 98 11.68 -9.22 3.15
C LEU A 98 10.45 -8.96 4.05
N GLU A 99 9.57 -9.95 4.24
CA GLU A 99 8.36 -9.78 5.06
C GLU A 99 8.69 -9.48 6.54
N ALA A 100 9.79 -10.03 7.05
CA ALA A 100 10.28 -9.76 8.41
C ALA A 100 10.64 -8.26 8.61
N TYR A 101 10.87 -7.53 7.52
CA TYR A 101 11.13 -6.10 7.50
C TYR A 101 9.89 -5.26 7.17
N GLY A 102 8.70 -5.85 7.20
CA GLY A 102 7.46 -5.14 6.85
C GLY A 102 7.34 -4.79 5.37
N ILE A 103 8.06 -5.51 4.51
CA ILE A 103 8.06 -5.31 3.06
C ILE A 103 7.29 -6.44 2.39
N SER A 104 6.19 -6.11 1.72
CA SER A 104 5.47 -7.01 0.84
C SER A 104 6.07 -6.91 -0.56
N SER A 105 6.45 -8.04 -1.13
CA SER A 105 7.07 -8.06 -2.45
C SER A 105 6.19 -8.73 -3.51
N PHE A 106 6.12 -8.11 -4.69
CA PHE A 106 5.53 -8.69 -5.89
C PHE A 106 6.61 -9.21 -6.83
N VAL A 107 6.41 -10.41 -7.36
CA VAL A 107 7.41 -11.16 -8.12
C VAL A 107 6.79 -11.54 -9.48
N ALA A 108 7.02 -10.73 -10.51
CA ALA A 108 6.47 -10.97 -11.84
C ALA A 108 7.07 -12.22 -12.50
N HIS A 109 6.28 -13.03 -13.24
CA HIS A 109 6.77 -14.24 -13.91
C HIS A 109 6.26 -14.39 -15.34
N GLU A 110 7.20 -14.69 -16.24
CA GLU A 110 7.04 -14.85 -17.68
C GLU A 110 7.07 -16.34 -18.08
N ASP A 111 5.94 -17.04 -18.01
CA ASP A 111 5.69 -18.17 -18.91
C ASP A 111 4.28 -17.98 -19.49
N ILE A 112 4.22 -17.79 -20.81
CA ILE A 112 3.02 -17.41 -21.57
C ILE A 112 2.09 -18.61 -21.71
N GLU A 113 0.82 -18.51 -21.26
CA GLU A 113 -0.41 -18.82 -22.02
C GLU A 113 -1.70 -18.64 -21.16
N PRO A 114 -2.87 -18.36 -21.77
CA PRO A 114 -3.69 -17.20 -21.43
C PRO A 114 -5.09 -17.56 -20.93
N THR A 115 -5.53 -16.96 -19.84
CA THR A 115 -6.98 -16.81 -19.50
C THR A 115 -7.29 -15.67 -18.52
N LYS A 116 -6.30 -14.89 -18.06
CA LYS A 116 -6.47 -13.68 -17.25
C LYS A 116 -5.53 -12.57 -17.70
N GLU A 117 -5.95 -11.32 -17.53
CA GLU A 117 -5.17 -10.10 -17.80
C GLU A 117 -3.98 -9.96 -16.82
N TRP A 118 -2.97 -10.84 -16.91
CA TRP A 118 -1.76 -10.79 -16.08
C TRP A 118 -0.99 -9.49 -16.27
N GLN A 119 -1.07 -8.90 -17.46
CA GLN A 119 -0.54 -7.57 -17.73
C GLN A 119 -1.13 -6.51 -16.80
N VAL A 120 -2.43 -6.58 -16.50
CA VAL A 120 -3.08 -5.65 -15.56
C VAL A 120 -2.53 -5.82 -14.14
N GLU A 121 -2.19 -7.04 -13.71
CA GLU A 121 -1.53 -7.24 -12.41
C GLU A 121 -0.10 -6.68 -12.37
N ILE A 122 0.67 -6.85 -13.46
CA ILE A 122 2.01 -6.23 -13.58
C ILE A 122 1.89 -4.71 -13.55
N GLU A 123 1.03 -4.14 -14.37
CA GLU A 123 0.75 -2.70 -14.42
C GLU A 123 0.32 -2.19 -13.05
N ASN A 124 -0.64 -2.85 -12.41
CA ASN A 124 -1.06 -2.53 -11.06
C ASN A 124 0.10 -2.58 -10.07
N GLY A 125 0.96 -3.60 -10.13
CA GLY A 125 2.16 -3.69 -9.30
C GLY A 125 3.10 -2.51 -9.53
N LEU A 126 3.36 -2.18 -10.80
CA LEU A 126 4.24 -1.07 -11.21
C LEU A 126 3.66 0.30 -10.84
N PHE A 127 2.35 0.50 -10.90
CA PHE A 127 1.69 1.77 -10.58
C PHE A 127 1.42 1.96 -9.09
N THR A 128 1.44 0.88 -8.29
CA THR A 128 1.15 0.92 -6.85
C THR A 128 2.34 0.64 -5.94
N MET A 129 3.48 0.21 -6.47
CA MET A 129 4.71 0.00 -5.69
C MET A 129 5.26 1.31 -5.10
N ASP A 130 5.88 1.19 -3.93
CA ASP A 130 6.65 2.24 -3.26
C ASP A 130 8.10 2.29 -3.76
N ALA A 131 8.65 1.16 -4.20
CA ALA A 131 9.98 1.04 -4.81
C ALA A 131 10.08 -0.19 -5.74
N LEU A 132 11.11 -0.21 -6.57
CA LEU A 132 11.48 -1.35 -7.42
C LEU A 132 12.88 -1.85 -7.05
N CYS A 133 13.06 -3.16 -6.97
CA CYS A 133 14.35 -3.82 -6.88
C CYS A 133 14.61 -4.59 -8.18
N ALA A 134 15.72 -4.30 -8.86
CA ALA A 134 16.13 -4.95 -10.10
C ALA A 134 17.26 -5.94 -9.79
N VAL A 135 17.00 -7.23 -9.93
CA VAL A 135 17.99 -8.30 -9.72
C VAL A 135 18.76 -8.53 -11.02
N LEU A 136 19.91 -7.87 -11.14
CA LEU A 136 20.72 -7.82 -12.36
C LEU A 136 21.60 -9.06 -12.48
N ILE A 137 21.10 -10.05 -13.21
CA ILE A 137 21.81 -11.27 -13.60
C ILE A 137 22.07 -11.30 -15.11
N PRO A 138 23.09 -12.04 -15.61
CA PRO A 138 23.35 -12.16 -17.04
C PRO A 138 22.09 -12.46 -17.87
N GLY A 139 21.85 -11.65 -18.89
CA GLY A 139 20.65 -11.73 -19.74
C GLY A 139 19.47 -10.87 -19.27
N PHE A 140 19.60 -10.13 -18.15
CA PHE A 140 18.53 -9.29 -17.62
C PHE A 140 18.06 -8.23 -18.64
N ASN A 141 18.98 -7.68 -19.44
CA ASN A 141 18.70 -6.73 -20.53
C ASN A 141 18.13 -7.35 -21.80
N LEU A 142 17.98 -8.67 -21.84
CA LEU A 142 17.40 -9.39 -22.99
C LEU A 142 15.92 -9.72 -22.76
N SER A 143 15.40 -9.59 -21.54
CA SER A 143 13.96 -9.70 -21.29
C SER A 143 13.23 -8.54 -21.95
N ARG A 144 12.05 -8.85 -22.50
CA ARG A 144 11.18 -7.86 -23.13
C ARG A 144 10.50 -6.95 -22.08
N TRP A 145 10.54 -7.32 -20.81
CA TRP A 145 9.76 -6.67 -19.74
C TRP A 145 10.63 -5.89 -18.75
N THR A 146 11.77 -6.42 -18.35
CA THR A 146 12.62 -5.85 -17.27
C THR A 146 12.98 -4.38 -17.49
N ASP A 147 13.37 -4.01 -18.72
CA ASP A 147 13.67 -2.61 -19.07
C ASP A 147 12.43 -1.71 -19.06
N GLN A 148 11.25 -2.26 -19.41
CA GLN A 148 9.98 -1.53 -19.33
C GLN A 148 9.57 -1.30 -17.87
N GLU A 149 9.69 -2.31 -17.02
CA GLU A 149 9.42 -2.22 -15.58
C GLU A 149 10.31 -1.15 -14.91
N ILE A 150 11.61 -1.16 -15.24
CA ILE A 150 12.56 -0.13 -14.81
C ILE A 150 12.14 1.24 -15.36
N GLY A 151 11.76 1.32 -16.63
CA GLY A 151 11.26 2.52 -17.29
C GLY A 151 10.07 3.14 -16.53
N VAL A 152 9.09 2.33 -16.13
CA VAL A 152 7.94 2.79 -15.33
C VAL A 152 8.39 3.29 -13.95
N ALA A 153 9.28 2.57 -13.27
CA ALA A 153 9.79 3.01 -11.97
C ALA A 153 10.53 4.35 -12.04
N VAL A 154 11.38 4.51 -13.06
CA VAL A 154 12.11 5.76 -13.33
C VAL A 154 11.12 6.88 -13.67
N GLY A 155 10.14 6.63 -14.55
CA GLY A 155 9.11 7.59 -14.94
C GLY A 155 8.21 8.03 -13.78
N ARG A 156 7.85 7.11 -12.88
CA ARG A 156 7.12 7.40 -11.62
C ARG A 156 7.99 8.06 -10.56
N ASN A 157 9.29 8.24 -10.81
CA ASN A 157 10.25 8.80 -9.87
C ASN A 157 10.32 8.04 -8.52
N VAL A 158 10.04 6.74 -8.51
CA VAL A 158 10.22 5.91 -7.29
C VAL A 158 11.66 5.44 -7.15
N LEU A 159 12.02 4.90 -6.00
CA LEU A 159 13.36 4.35 -5.77
C LEU A 159 13.54 3.08 -6.63
N VAL A 160 14.63 3.02 -7.40
CA VAL A 160 15.10 1.78 -8.04
C VAL A 160 16.36 1.32 -7.33
N ILE A 161 16.37 0.06 -6.90
CA ILE A 161 17.47 -0.58 -6.17
C ILE A 161 18.10 -1.62 -7.11
N PRO A 162 19.25 -1.32 -7.74
CA PRO A 162 19.96 -2.33 -8.52
C PRO A 162 20.68 -3.31 -7.59
N VAL A 163 20.34 -4.59 -7.68
CA VAL A 163 21.03 -5.69 -6.99
C VAL A 163 21.86 -6.43 -8.02
N ARG A 164 23.17 -6.23 -7.98
CA ARG A 164 24.15 -6.79 -8.91
C ARG A 164 24.41 -8.25 -8.57
N LYS A 165 24.24 -9.14 -9.54
CA LYS A 165 24.62 -10.55 -9.46
C LYS A 165 25.16 -11.00 -10.82
N GLY A 166 26.36 -10.52 -11.14
CA GLY A 166 27.02 -10.78 -12.43
C GLY A 166 26.71 -9.76 -13.53
N MET A 167 25.90 -8.73 -13.25
CA MET A 167 25.72 -7.56 -14.12
C MET A 167 25.74 -6.25 -13.34
N ASP A 168 26.23 -5.20 -14.00
CA ASP A 168 26.23 -3.83 -13.48
C ASP A 168 24.96 -3.07 -13.93
N PRO A 169 24.53 -2.04 -13.18
CA PRO A 169 23.41 -1.20 -13.59
C PRO A 169 23.72 -0.50 -14.91
N TYR A 170 22.73 -0.41 -15.80
CA TYR A 170 22.87 0.16 -17.13
C TYR A 170 21.67 1.05 -17.47
N GLY A 171 21.71 1.72 -18.62
CA GLY A 171 20.64 2.64 -19.04
C GLY A 171 20.39 3.73 -17.99
N PHE A 172 19.11 4.02 -17.72
CA PHE A 172 18.71 5.06 -16.75
C PHE A 172 19.15 4.79 -15.31
N ILE A 173 19.38 3.53 -14.95
CA ILE A 173 19.82 3.14 -13.60
C ILE A 173 21.34 3.01 -13.50
N GLY A 174 22.09 3.16 -14.60
CA GLY A 174 23.56 3.12 -14.62
C GLY A 174 24.24 4.19 -13.78
N LYS A 175 23.52 5.27 -13.47
CA LYS A 175 23.98 6.33 -12.55
C LYS A 175 23.97 5.93 -11.07
N PHE A 176 23.29 4.84 -10.72
CA PHE A 176 23.17 4.38 -9.34
C PHE A 176 24.20 3.30 -9.05
N GLN A 177 24.87 3.39 -7.90
CA GLN A 177 25.67 2.27 -7.40
C GLN A 177 24.72 1.16 -6.94
N GLY A 178 24.84 -0.01 -7.58
CA GLY A 178 24.08 -1.20 -7.20
C GLY A 178 24.73 -1.94 -6.01
N PHE A 179 23.90 -2.62 -5.23
CA PHE A 179 24.35 -3.52 -4.17
C PHE A 179 24.91 -4.81 -4.77
N GLN A 180 26.11 -5.24 -4.36
CA GLN A 180 26.69 -6.50 -4.80
C GLN A 180 26.12 -7.68 -4.01
N ALA A 181 25.40 -8.56 -4.69
CA ALA A 181 24.80 -9.77 -4.12
C ALA A 181 25.57 -11.07 -4.43
N GLU A 182 26.63 -11.01 -5.25
CA GLU A 182 27.46 -12.18 -5.52
C GLU A 182 28.08 -12.71 -4.21
N GLY A 183 27.95 -14.02 -3.97
CA GLY A 183 28.40 -14.67 -2.73
C GLY A 183 27.59 -14.33 -1.46
N LYS A 184 26.48 -13.60 -1.57
CA LYS A 184 25.61 -13.24 -0.42
C LYS A 184 24.45 -14.22 -0.24
N SER A 185 24.10 -14.46 1.01
CA SER A 185 22.88 -15.18 1.38
C SER A 185 21.64 -14.33 1.12
N ILE A 186 20.47 -14.97 0.99
CA ILE A 186 19.19 -14.29 0.80
C ILE A 186 18.87 -13.33 1.96
N GLY A 187 19.19 -13.73 3.18
CA GLY A 187 19.01 -12.89 4.37
C GLY A 187 19.87 -11.62 4.34
N GLU A 188 21.13 -11.73 3.89
CA GLU A 188 22.00 -10.57 3.71
C GLU A 188 21.47 -9.63 2.61
N VAL A 189 20.97 -10.17 1.50
CA VAL A 189 20.37 -9.37 0.43
C VAL A 189 19.11 -8.66 0.93
N ALA A 190 18.21 -9.35 1.63
CA ALA A 190 17.00 -8.75 2.21
C ALA A 190 17.35 -7.64 3.22
N SER A 191 18.35 -7.90 4.08
CA SER A 191 18.86 -6.91 5.04
C SER A 191 19.39 -5.66 4.33
N ALA A 192 20.18 -5.83 3.28
CA ALA A 192 20.74 -4.71 2.51
C ALA A 192 19.64 -3.90 1.80
N ILE A 193 18.64 -4.57 1.21
CA ILE A 193 17.48 -3.89 0.61
C ILE A 193 16.75 -3.05 1.67
N PHE A 194 16.49 -3.61 2.85
CA PHE A 194 15.89 -2.88 3.95
C PHE A 194 16.71 -1.65 4.37
N ASP A 195 18.04 -1.79 4.49
CA ASP A 195 18.93 -0.68 4.86
C ASP A 195 18.89 0.44 3.80
N ILE A 196 18.84 0.09 2.51
CA ILE A 196 18.71 1.06 1.42
C ILE A 196 17.35 1.78 1.49
N ILE A 197 16.25 1.05 1.67
CA ILE A 197 14.90 1.64 1.75
C ILE A 197 14.76 2.54 2.98
N SER A 198 15.30 2.13 4.13
CA SER A 198 15.20 2.85 5.40
C SER A 198 16.06 4.12 5.48
N THR A 199 17.04 4.28 4.59
CA THR A 199 17.92 5.45 4.56
C THR A 199 17.65 6.38 3.37
N ASN A 200 16.95 5.91 2.34
CA ASN A 200 16.65 6.71 1.16
C ASN A 200 15.57 7.76 1.43
N SER A 201 15.78 8.99 0.96
CA SER A 201 14.87 10.12 1.18
C SER A 201 13.46 9.93 0.61
N LYS A 202 13.28 9.09 -0.42
CA LYS A 202 11.97 8.83 -1.03
C LYS A 202 11.15 7.78 -0.29
N THR A 203 11.79 6.91 0.49
CA THR A 203 11.14 5.70 1.02
C THR A 203 11.20 5.58 2.54
N LYS A 204 12.16 6.22 3.20
CA LYS A 204 12.36 6.10 4.65
C LYS A 204 11.10 6.42 5.46
N ASP A 205 10.37 7.46 5.08
CA ASP A 205 9.20 7.95 5.81
C ASP A 205 8.01 7.01 5.61
N THR A 206 7.78 6.57 4.37
CA THR A 206 6.76 5.55 4.07
C THR A 206 7.05 4.24 4.81
N LEU A 207 8.30 3.78 4.80
CA LEU A 207 8.68 2.54 5.48
C LEU A 207 8.45 2.62 6.99
N ILE A 208 8.92 3.67 7.67
CA ILE A 208 8.75 3.80 9.13
C ILE A 208 7.28 3.92 9.50
N ILE A 209 6.46 4.63 8.71
CA ILE A 209 5.01 4.72 8.92
C ILE A 209 4.40 3.32 8.89
N LYS A 210 4.65 2.56 7.81
CA LYS A 210 4.10 1.21 7.61
C LYS A 210 4.57 0.26 8.71
N LEU A 211 5.87 0.23 9.02
CA LEU A 211 6.41 -0.62 10.08
C LEU A 211 5.88 -0.28 11.47
N SER A 212 5.67 1.00 11.77
CA SER A 212 5.09 1.43 13.07
C SER A 212 3.65 0.95 13.20
N GLU A 213 2.83 1.12 12.17
CA GLU A 213 1.45 0.61 12.17
C GLU A 213 1.41 -0.92 12.25
N LEU A 214 2.26 -1.62 11.49
CA LEU A 214 2.39 -3.07 11.59
C LEU A 214 2.80 -3.50 12.99
N PHE A 215 3.73 -2.82 13.65
CA PHE A 215 4.10 -3.11 15.03
C PHE A 215 2.90 -2.98 15.96
N LEU A 216 2.18 -1.86 15.89
CA LEU A 216 0.98 -1.59 16.70
C LEU A 216 -0.14 -2.61 16.46
N LEU A 217 -0.25 -3.16 15.25
CA LEU A 217 -1.27 -4.13 14.83
C LEU A 217 -0.76 -5.58 14.87
N SER A 218 0.31 -5.88 15.61
CA SER A 218 0.84 -7.24 15.69
C SER A 218 -0.15 -8.21 16.34
N ASN A 219 -0.37 -9.35 15.69
CA ASN A 219 -1.28 -10.38 16.18
C ASN A 219 -0.61 -11.34 17.15
N THR A 220 0.73 -11.37 17.16
CA THR A 220 1.52 -12.23 18.03
C THR A 220 2.74 -11.50 18.57
N GLU A 221 3.25 -11.96 19.71
CA GLU A 221 4.50 -11.44 20.28
C GLU A 221 5.68 -11.63 19.31
N VAL A 222 5.73 -12.74 18.57
CA VAL A 222 6.80 -13.03 17.62
C VAL A 222 6.84 -11.99 16.49
N GLU A 223 5.68 -11.65 15.92
CA GLU A 223 5.56 -10.58 14.92
C GLU A 223 5.97 -9.21 15.50
N ALA A 224 5.47 -8.89 16.70
CA ALA A 224 5.80 -7.64 17.38
C ALA A 224 7.31 -7.50 17.59
N LYS A 225 7.96 -8.56 18.06
CA LYS A 225 9.41 -8.61 18.31
C LYS A 225 10.21 -8.44 17.01
N GLN A 226 9.81 -9.09 15.93
CA GLN A 226 10.46 -8.90 14.63
C GLN A 226 10.32 -7.46 14.12
N ARG A 227 9.12 -6.89 14.17
CA ARG A 227 8.83 -5.53 13.69
C ARG A 227 9.56 -4.47 14.50
N ILE A 228 9.57 -4.57 15.83
CA ILE A 228 10.31 -3.61 16.67
C ILE A 228 11.83 -3.72 16.49
N SER A 229 12.34 -4.93 16.27
CA SER A 229 13.75 -5.14 15.95
C SER A 229 14.13 -4.48 14.62
N ALA A 230 13.25 -4.54 13.61
CA ALA A 230 13.44 -3.82 12.35
C ALA A 230 13.38 -2.30 12.57
N ILE A 231 12.43 -1.79 13.35
CA ILE A 231 12.32 -0.35 13.67
C ILE A 231 13.60 0.17 14.34
N LYS A 232 14.16 -0.57 15.31
CA LYS A 232 15.41 -0.18 16.00
C LYS A 232 16.64 -0.07 15.08
N ARG A 233 16.61 -0.69 13.90
CA ARG A 233 17.66 -0.56 12.89
C ARG A 233 17.58 0.74 12.09
N ILE A 234 16.44 1.43 12.12
CA ILE A 234 16.24 2.69 11.41
C ILE A 234 16.92 3.80 12.21
N LYS A 235 17.97 4.41 11.62
CA LYS A 235 18.87 5.35 12.32
C LYS A 235 18.18 6.62 12.81
N ILE A 236 17.21 7.14 12.05
CA ILE A 236 16.56 8.41 12.31
C ILE A 236 15.06 8.19 12.26
N ILE A 237 14.40 8.33 13.40
CA ILE A 237 12.95 8.28 13.53
C ILE A 237 12.50 9.61 14.12
N SER A 238 11.42 10.19 13.61
CA SER A 238 10.91 11.45 14.15
C SER A 238 10.34 11.23 15.55
N LYS A 239 10.50 12.22 16.43
CA LYS A 239 9.91 12.19 17.77
C LYS A 239 8.40 11.97 17.71
N ASP A 240 7.72 12.61 16.75
CA ASP A 240 6.28 12.45 16.54
C ASP A 240 5.88 11.01 16.23
N ARG A 241 6.69 10.28 15.46
CA ARG A 241 6.44 8.88 15.14
C ARG A 241 6.56 7.99 16.38
N ILE A 242 7.58 8.23 17.20
CA ILE A 242 7.73 7.55 18.50
C ILE A 242 6.56 7.89 19.43
N GLY A 243 6.16 9.16 19.48
CA GLY A 243 5.03 9.63 20.28
C GLY A 243 3.71 8.96 19.89
N LEU A 244 3.43 8.85 18.58
CA LEU A 244 2.24 8.14 18.10
C LEU A 244 2.24 6.67 18.53
N MET A 245 3.37 5.98 18.40
CA MET A 245 3.47 4.59 18.86
C MET A 245 3.30 4.51 20.38
N HIS A 246 3.89 5.43 21.13
CA HIS A 246 3.81 5.47 22.60
C HIS A 246 2.37 5.61 23.08
N GLN A 247 1.58 6.47 22.43
CA GLN A 247 0.17 6.66 22.75
C GLN A 247 -0.72 5.44 22.44
N ARG A 248 -0.37 4.70 21.38
CA ARG A 248 -1.23 3.62 20.85
C ARG A 248 -0.78 2.21 21.25
N ILE A 249 0.40 2.03 21.82
CA ILE A 249 0.93 0.70 22.12
C ILE A 249 0.03 -0.08 23.09
N THR A 250 -0.61 0.62 24.03
CA THR A 250 -1.51 0.05 25.03
C THR A 250 -2.87 -0.37 24.46
N ASP A 251 -3.20 0.02 23.23
CA ASP A 251 -4.45 -0.39 22.56
C ASP A 251 -4.43 -1.86 22.14
N ASN A 252 -3.23 -2.45 21.98
CA ASN A 252 -3.07 -3.83 21.55
C ASN A 252 -2.48 -4.70 22.67
N LEU A 253 -3.32 -5.53 23.29
CA LEU A 253 -2.94 -6.44 24.38
C LEU A 253 -1.84 -7.46 23.98
N ASN A 254 -1.67 -7.76 22.69
CA ASN A 254 -0.57 -8.63 22.23
C ASN A 254 0.82 -7.98 22.44
N LEU A 255 0.88 -6.67 22.71
CA LEU A 255 2.11 -5.93 22.99
C LEU A 255 2.40 -5.79 24.49
N ARG A 256 1.53 -6.35 25.37
CA ARG A 256 1.64 -6.23 26.84
C ARG A 256 2.83 -6.99 27.43
N SER A 257 3.45 -7.91 26.68
CA SER A 257 4.51 -8.74 27.25
C SER A 257 5.74 -7.91 27.64
N THR A 258 6.39 -8.31 28.73
CA THR A 258 7.56 -7.60 29.26
C THR A 258 8.68 -7.49 28.23
N ILE A 259 8.81 -8.48 27.33
CA ILE A 259 9.80 -8.47 26.25
C ILE A 259 9.52 -7.31 25.30
N ILE A 260 8.29 -7.17 24.81
CA ILE A 260 7.91 -6.12 23.86
C ILE A 260 7.97 -4.73 24.51
N ILE A 261 7.46 -4.60 25.73
CA ILE A 261 7.51 -3.35 26.50
C ILE A 261 8.96 -2.88 26.68
N ASN A 262 9.88 -3.78 27.04
CA ASN A 262 11.29 -3.43 27.19
C ASN A 262 11.92 -2.97 25.88
N GLU A 263 11.68 -3.70 24.78
CA GLU A 263 12.17 -3.32 23.45
C GLU A 263 11.64 -1.94 23.02
N PHE A 264 10.39 -1.63 23.33
CA PHE A 264 9.78 -0.33 23.03
C PHE A 264 10.31 0.79 23.90
N ASN A 265 10.46 0.55 25.20
CA ASN A 265 11.04 1.50 26.13
C ASN A 265 12.50 1.82 25.76
N ASP A 266 13.28 0.83 25.31
CA ASP A 266 14.62 1.06 24.78
C ASP A 266 14.62 1.94 23.53
N LEU A 267 13.68 1.72 22.60
CA LEU A 267 13.49 2.54 21.41
C LEU A 267 13.07 3.98 21.75
N ALA A 268 12.19 4.16 22.76
CA ALA A 268 11.63 5.45 23.13
C ALA A 268 12.51 6.27 24.08
N ARG A 269 13.44 5.63 24.81
CA ARG A 269 14.34 6.25 25.79
C ARG A 269 15.09 7.49 25.25
N PRO A 270 15.71 7.47 24.04
CA PRO A 270 16.42 8.63 23.50
C PRO A 270 15.53 9.86 23.26
N TYR A 271 14.21 9.68 23.22
CA TYR A 271 13.22 10.73 22.96
C TYR A 271 12.56 11.27 24.23
N ASN A 272 12.99 10.83 25.42
CA ASN A 272 12.51 11.23 26.73
C ASN A 272 11.02 10.92 26.99
N TYR A 273 10.50 9.82 26.43
CA TYR A 273 9.18 9.33 26.79
C TYR A 273 9.20 8.55 28.11
N VAL A 274 8.10 8.64 28.87
CA VAL A 274 7.93 7.87 30.10
C VAL A 274 7.87 6.38 29.75
N PRO A 275 8.60 5.49 30.45
CA PRO A 275 8.54 4.05 30.18
C PRO A 275 7.14 3.49 30.38
N ILE A 276 6.65 2.75 29.39
CA ILE A 276 5.42 1.98 29.47
C ILE A 276 5.61 0.81 30.44
N LYS A 277 4.57 0.50 31.22
CA LYS A 277 4.51 -0.59 32.18
C LYS A 277 3.38 -1.55 31.80
N PRO A 278 3.44 -2.83 32.23
CA PRO A 278 2.35 -3.77 31.99
C PRO A 278 0.98 -3.34 32.54
N ALA A 279 0.96 -2.46 33.55
CA ALA A 279 -0.26 -1.90 34.13
C ALA A 279 -0.91 -0.82 33.24
N ASP A 280 -0.15 -0.19 32.33
CA ASP A 280 -0.69 0.86 31.44
C ASP A 280 -1.62 0.28 30.36
N PHE A 281 -1.60 -1.04 30.15
CA PHE A 281 -2.51 -1.77 29.27
C PHE A 281 -3.87 -2.04 29.94
N ASP A 282 -3.94 -1.95 31.27
CA ASP A 282 -5.19 -2.08 32.00
C ASP A 282 -5.89 -0.72 31.94
N LYS A 283 -6.74 -0.52 30.92
CA LYS A 283 -7.57 0.69 30.81
C LYS A 283 -8.30 0.87 32.15
N THR A 284 -8.09 2.01 32.81
CA THR A 284 -8.93 2.40 33.93
C THR A 284 -10.34 2.57 33.37
N THR A 285 -11.21 1.60 33.61
CA THR A 285 -12.64 1.83 33.55
C THR A 285 -12.93 2.85 34.64
N TYR A 286 -12.90 4.13 34.28
CA TYR A 286 -13.79 5.07 34.93
C TYR A 286 -15.19 4.54 34.58
N THR A 287 -15.77 3.80 35.52
CA THR A 287 -17.21 3.83 35.68
C THR A 287 -17.49 5.31 35.91
N GLU A 288 -17.95 6.02 34.87
CA GLU A 288 -18.79 7.18 35.12
C GLU A 288 -19.88 6.64 36.05
N ASP A 289 -19.81 7.05 37.33
CA ASP A 289 -20.96 6.99 38.21
C ASP A 289 -22.01 7.83 37.48
N ASP A 290 -22.87 7.14 36.73
CA ASP A 290 -24.05 7.69 36.08
C ASP A 290 -25.12 7.93 37.17
N ASP A 291 -24.70 8.48 38.32
CA ASP A 291 -25.55 9.09 39.32
C ASP A 291 -25.97 10.45 38.76
N LEU A 292 -26.84 10.38 37.75
CA LEU A 292 -27.70 11.49 37.41
C LEU A 292 -28.61 11.76 38.61
N PRO A 293 -28.63 12.99 39.16
CA PRO A 293 -29.50 13.33 40.27
C PRO A 293 -30.92 13.57 39.75
N PHE A 294 -31.64 12.50 39.44
CA PHE A 294 -33.11 12.52 39.32
C PHE A 294 -33.74 11.17 39.70
#